data_AF-A0A8T6MA32-F1
#
_entry.id   AF-A0A8T6MA32-F1
#
_cell.length_a   1.000
_cell.length_b   1.000
_cell.length_c   1.000
_cell.angle_alpha   90.00
_cell.angle_beta   90.00
_cell.angle_gamma   90.00
#
_symmetry.space_group_name_H-M   'P 1'
#
loop_
_entity.id
_entity.type
_entity.pdbx_description
1 polymer ?
#
loop_
_entity_poly.entity_id
_entity_poly.type
_entity_poly.pdbx_seq_one_letter_code
_entity_poly.pdbx_strand_id
1 'polypeptide(L)'
;MDTDSILVPIEVSSKVINYFKPLNPYSSDIALLKKEKEDVCFYGICSKRYCLYNFKNKKIELMDYKLHGLGHLINPWSNKKDWHKDVWLDILNLHYNYITSAEIYEKYSVVYGISRFTVSTPHLIKRFNTINNDRPYEEQIKPSNFFYLGFSVNKNNSVKPLVPFGGNPQKLVYDEFIDYNTGKVMQGCEYWKPLGNTILEYIDHSEYKLDGGIGQLERKHIVCNDIQYIGKEANNIDEEAISSFKPIEYKNNNQFKKDLRSLNNKELMQKYHFKTRSHIKYWRDKLF
;
A
#
# COMPACT_ATOMS: atom_id res chain seq x y z
N MET A 1 -1.19 -12.44 -5.90
CA MET A 1 -0.55 -13.10 -7.04
C MET A 1 0.62 -12.26 -7.49
N ASP A 2 1.83 -12.77 -7.23
CA ASP A 2 2.81 -12.84 -8.33
C ASP A 2 2.13 -13.65 -9.42
N THR A 3 2.10 -13.12 -10.64
CA THR A 3 1.29 -13.65 -11.75
C THR A 3 2.04 -14.67 -12.59
N ASP A 4 3.34 -14.79 -12.37
CA ASP A 4 4.29 -15.60 -13.13
C ASP A 4 4.86 -16.77 -12.32
N SER A 5 4.46 -16.90 -11.05
CA SER A 5 5.04 -17.86 -10.10
C SER A 5 3.98 -18.74 -9.46
N ILE A 6 4.30 -20.02 -9.26
CA ILE A 6 3.44 -21.00 -8.58
C ILE A 6 4.29 -21.77 -7.58
N LEU A 7 3.83 -21.86 -6.33
CA LEU A 7 4.40 -22.76 -5.34
C LEU A 7 3.70 -24.11 -5.41
N VAL A 8 4.49 -25.17 -5.52
CA VAL A 8 3.99 -26.54 -5.63
C VAL A 8 4.79 -27.46 -4.70
N PRO A 9 4.16 -28.47 -4.08
CA PRO A 9 4.90 -29.50 -3.35
C PRO A 9 5.96 -30.17 -4.25
N ILE A 10 7.08 -30.55 -3.65
CA ILE A 10 8.25 -31.04 -4.40
C ILE A 10 7.91 -32.31 -5.19
N GLU A 11 7.04 -33.15 -4.63
CA GLU A 11 6.60 -34.45 -5.17
C GLU A 11 5.79 -34.31 -6.46
N VAL A 12 5.13 -33.16 -6.64
CA VAL A 12 4.27 -32.91 -7.81
C VAL A 12 4.89 -31.91 -8.79
N SER A 13 5.96 -31.21 -8.40
CA SER A 13 6.62 -30.18 -9.21
C SER A 13 6.91 -30.63 -10.66
N SER A 14 7.51 -31.81 -10.83
CA SER A 14 7.80 -32.35 -12.16
C SER A 14 6.54 -32.75 -12.94
N LYS A 15 5.51 -33.25 -12.24
CA LYS A 15 4.23 -33.61 -12.88
C LYS A 15 3.51 -32.38 -13.42
N VAL A 16 3.51 -31.29 -12.65
CA VAL A 16 2.91 -30.01 -13.06
C VAL A 16 3.63 -29.45 -14.29
N ILE A 17 4.96 -29.41 -14.28
CA ILE A 17 5.73 -28.92 -15.45
C ILE A 17 5.43 -29.76 -16.69
N ASN A 18 5.46 -31.09 -16.57
CA ASN A 18 5.18 -31.99 -17.69
C ASN A 18 3.74 -31.87 -18.21
N TYR A 19 2.77 -31.62 -17.34
CA TYR A 19 1.37 -31.40 -17.71
C TYR A 19 1.19 -30.14 -18.58
N PHE A 20 1.88 -29.05 -18.25
CA PHE A 20 1.80 -27.79 -19.01
C PHE A 20 2.72 -27.74 -20.23
N LYS A 21 3.77 -28.58 -20.29
CA LYS A 21 4.71 -28.64 -21.42
C LYS A 21 4.05 -28.73 -22.80
N PRO A 22 3.06 -29.61 -23.07
CA PRO A 22 2.40 -29.67 -24.38
C PRO A 22 1.52 -28.46 -24.70
N LEU A 23 1.21 -27.61 -23.71
CA LEU A 23 0.44 -26.38 -23.90
C LEU A 23 1.32 -25.17 -24.24
N ASN A 24 2.63 -25.38 -24.40
CA ASN A 24 3.55 -24.31 -24.74
C ASN A 24 3.29 -23.80 -26.17
N PRO A 25 2.85 -22.53 -26.36
CA PRO A 25 2.56 -21.99 -27.67
C PRO A 25 3.81 -21.58 -28.45
N TYR A 26 4.97 -21.53 -27.79
CA TYR A 26 6.22 -21.10 -28.40
C TYR A 26 6.85 -22.26 -29.19
N SER A 27 7.27 -21.96 -30.42
CA SER A 27 7.99 -22.89 -31.31
C SER A 27 9.47 -23.05 -30.94
N SER A 28 9.97 -22.21 -30.04
CA SER A 28 11.32 -22.28 -29.47
C SER A 28 11.38 -23.22 -28.27
N ASP A 29 12.57 -23.76 -27.97
CA ASP A 29 12.80 -24.68 -26.83
C ASP A 29 12.84 -23.97 -25.46
N ILE A 30 11.97 -22.97 -25.28
CA ILE A 30 11.84 -22.23 -24.03
C ILE A 30 10.79 -22.94 -23.19
N ALA A 31 11.16 -23.42 -22.00
CA ALA A 31 10.23 -24.06 -21.09
C ALA A 31 9.14 -23.08 -20.61
N LEU A 32 7.87 -23.48 -20.73
CA LEU A 32 6.73 -22.69 -20.25
C LEU A 32 6.73 -22.50 -18.72
N LEU A 33 7.13 -23.55 -17.98
CA LEU A 33 7.32 -23.51 -16.54
C LEU A 33 8.72 -24.03 -16.20
N LYS A 34 9.41 -23.34 -15.29
CA LYS A 34 10.77 -23.67 -14.83
C LYS A 34 10.79 -23.76 -13.30
N LYS A 35 11.57 -24.70 -12.75
CA LYS A 35 11.88 -24.72 -11.32
C LYS A 35 12.95 -23.66 -11.03
N GLU A 36 12.61 -22.67 -10.21
CA GLU A 36 13.56 -21.61 -9.82
C GLU A 36 14.13 -21.79 -8.41
N LYS A 37 13.31 -22.30 -7.49
CA LYS A 37 13.66 -22.54 -6.09
C LYS A 37 13.19 -23.94 -5.72
N GLU A 38 14.08 -24.74 -5.17
CA GLU A 38 13.81 -26.13 -4.78
C GLU A 38 14.10 -26.31 -3.29
N ASP A 39 13.30 -27.14 -2.63
CA ASP A 39 13.47 -27.51 -1.21
C ASP A 39 13.58 -26.30 -0.26
N VAL A 40 12.68 -25.32 -0.44
CA VAL A 40 12.60 -24.11 0.39
C VAL A 40 11.33 -24.11 1.23
N CYS A 41 11.44 -23.64 2.46
CA CYS A 41 10.29 -23.33 3.28
C CYS A 41 9.63 -22.03 2.77
N PHE A 42 8.30 -21.97 2.87
CA PHE A 42 7.49 -20.81 2.54
C PHE A 42 6.80 -20.31 3.81
N TYR A 43 6.86 -19.00 4.04
CA TYR A 43 6.05 -18.33 5.05
C TYR A 43 5.34 -17.16 4.40
N GLY A 44 4.00 -17.18 4.40
CA GLY A 44 3.16 -16.15 3.80
C GLY A 44 2.22 -15.56 4.84
N ILE A 45 2.23 -14.23 4.95
CA ILE A 45 1.24 -13.48 5.73
C ILE A 45 -0.02 -13.30 4.88
N CYS A 46 0.16 -12.76 3.67
CA CYS A 46 -0.89 -12.60 2.68
C CYS A 46 -0.28 -12.48 1.27
N SER A 47 -1.14 -12.31 0.26
CA SER A 47 -0.75 -11.99 -1.11
C SER A 47 0.30 -10.89 -1.16
N LYS A 48 1.44 -11.17 -1.82
CA LYS A 48 2.61 -10.27 -1.98
C LYS A 48 3.41 -9.99 -0.68
N ARG A 49 3.05 -10.62 0.45
CA ARG A 49 3.78 -10.55 1.72
C ARG A 49 4.18 -11.95 2.15
N TYR A 50 5.31 -12.41 1.61
CA TYR A 50 5.85 -13.72 1.91
C TYR A 50 7.37 -13.72 1.83
N CYS A 51 7.97 -14.74 2.43
CA CYS A 51 9.38 -15.05 2.28
C CYS A 51 9.60 -16.54 2.02
N LEU A 52 10.77 -16.82 1.44
CA LEU A 52 11.34 -18.14 1.22
C LEU A 52 12.59 -18.27 2.08
N TYR A 53 12.75 -19.38 2.77
CA TYR A 53 13.87 -19.59 3.69
C TYR A 53 14.22 -21.07 3.81
N ASN A 54 15.44 -21.35 4.25
CA ASN A 54 15.84 -22.67 4.72
C ASN A 54 15.75 -22.72 6.24
N PHE A 55 15.28 -23.85 6.77
CA PHE A 55 15.24 -24.11 8.19
C PHE A 55 15.99 -25.40 8.52
N LYS A 56 17.19 -25.28 9.10
CA LYS A 56 18.03 -26.42 9.47
C LYS A 56 18.63 -26.20 10.85
N ASN A 57 18.52 -27.18 11.75
CA ASN A 57 19.07 -27.13 13.11
C ASN A 57 18.67 -25.85 13.89
N LYS A 58 17.40 -25.44 13.81
CA LYS A 58 16.87 -24.18 14.39
C LYS A 58 17.52 -22.91 13.84
N LYS A 59 18.30 -22.99 12.77
CA LYS A 59 18.86 -21.84 12.07
C LYS A 59 18.00 -21.51 10.85
N ILE A 60 17.60 -20.25 10.76
CA ILE A 60 16.86 -19.69 9.64
C ILE A 60 17.85 -19.02 8.68
N GLU A 61 17.77 -19.37 7.41
CA GLU A 61 18.51 -18.71 6.33
C GLU A 61 17.53 -18.19 5.29
N LEU A 62 17.38 -16.86 5.21
CA LEU A 62 16.46 -16.20 4.29
C LEU A 62 17.00 -16.27 2.85
N MET A 63 16.19 -16.81 1.93
CA MET A 63 16.55 -17.04 0.52
C MET A 63 15.97 -15.95 -0.40
N ASP A 64 14.73 -15.55 -0.15
CA ASP A 64 14.05 -14.48 -0.87
C ASP A 64 12.90 -13.93 0.00
N TYR A 65 12.51 -12.69 -0.22
CA TYR A 65 11.44 -12.06 0.55
C TYR A 65 10.82 -10.88 -0.20
N LYS A 66 9.50 -10.75 -0.10
CA LYS A 66 8.76 -9.66 -0.72
C LYS A 66 8.65 -8.48 0.23
N LEU A 67 8.76 -7.28 -0.34
CA LEU A 67 8.74 -6.00 0.38
C LEU A 67 7.40 -5.27 0.27
N HIS A 68 6.37 -5.90 -0.27
CA HIS A 68 5.14 -5.18 -0.60
C HIS A 68 4.42 -4.70 0.68
N GLY A 69 4.42 -3.39 0.91
CA GLY A 69 3.90 -2.77 2.14
C GLY A 69 4.99 -2.23 3.07
N LEU A 70 6.27 -2.59 2.86
CA LEU A 70 7.41 -1.99 3.57
C LEU A 70 8.38 -1.26 2.63
N GLY A 71 8.46 -1.64 1.36
CA GLY A 71 9.47 -1.11 0.42
C GLY A 71 9.32 0.36 0.04
N HIS A 72 8.23 1.02 0.44
CA HIS A 72 8.05 2.46 0.29
C HIS A 72 8.73 3.25 1.43
N LEU A 73 9.05 2.57 2.54
CA LEU A 73 9.73 3.16 3.69
C LEU A 73 11.19 3.41 3.37
N ILE A 74 11.67 4.57 3.81
CA ILE A 74 13.09 4.91 3.79
C ILE A 74 13.80 4.04 4.81
N ASN A 75 15.01 3.62 4.47
CA ASN A 75 15.89 2.97 5.41
C ASN A 75 16.16 3.89 6.62
N PRO A 76 15.73 3.51 7.85
CA PRO A 76 15.91 4.37 9.01
C PRO A 76 17.34 4.32 9.56
N TRP A 77 18.18 3.39 9.10
CA TRP A 77 19.58 3.28 9.52
C TRP A 77 20.54 3.66 8.39
N SER A 78 21.52 4.53 8.68
CA SER A 78 22.53 4.94 7.70
C SER A 78 23.57 3.85 7.41
N ASN A 79 23.83 2.96 8.37
CA ASN A 79 24.88 1.94 8.31
C ASN A 79 24.40 0.55 7.90
N LYS A 80 23.09 0.36 7.66
CA LYS A 80 22.51 -0.97 7.46
C LYS A 80 21.71 -1.03 6.17
N LYS A 81 22.30 -1.55 5.09
CA LYS A 81 21.66 -1.55 3.76
C LYS A 81 20.40 -2.43 3.69
N ASP A 82 20.47 -3.65 4.24
CA ASP A 82 19.44 -4.68 4.06
C ASP A 82 18.55 -4.86 5.30
N TRP A 83 18.07 -3.76 5.88
CA TRP A 83 17.28 -3.80 7.12
C TRP A 83 16.00 -4.63 7.04
N HIS A 84 15.41 -4.72 5.84
CA HIS A 84 14.23 -5.56 5.61
C HIS A 84 14.50 -7.05 5.84
N LYS A 85 15.74 -7.51 5.63
CA LYS A 85 16.13 -8.89 5.93
C LYS A 85 15.98 -9.17 7.42
N ASP A 86 16.38 -8.22 8.28
CA ASP A 86 16.23 -8.39 9.72
C ASP A 86 14.76 -8.42 10.15
N VAL A 87 13.93 -7.57 9.54
CA VAL A 87 12.49 -7.58 9.80
C VAL A 87 11.92 -8.95 9.46
N TRP A 88 12.25 -9.52 8.30
CA TRP A 88 11.79 -10.87 7.94
C TRP A 88 12.35 -11.97 8.84
N LEU A 89 13.60 -11.85 9.29
CA LEU A 89 14.15 -12.77 10.28
C LEU A 89 13.41 -12.68 11.62
N ASP A 90 13.08 -11.48 12.09
CA ASP A 90 12.28 -11.29 13.31
C ASP A 90 10.87 -11.85 13.15
N ILE A 91 10.22 -11.65 12.00
CA ILE A 91 8.91 -12.25 11.71
C ILE A 91 8.97 -13.78 11.78
N LEU A 92 10.02 -14.40 11.23
CA LEU A 92 10.20 -15.84 11.31
C LEU A 92 10.54 -16.29 12.75
N ASN A 93 11.36 -15.54 13.47
CA ASN A 93 11.64 -15.82 14.88
C ASN A 93 10.38 -15.73 15.74
N LEU A 94 9.49 -14.77 15.47
CA LEU A 94 8.18 -14.67 16.11
C LEU A 94 7.32 -15.89 15.78
N HIS A 95 7.26 -16.30 14.50
CA HIS A 95 6.52 -17.49 14.09
C HIS A 95 6.98 -18.77 14.80
N TYR A 96 8.29 -18.92 15.00
CA TYR A 96 8.87 -20.05 15.73
C TYR A 96 8.92 -19.86 17.25
N ASN A 97 8.32 -18.79 17.78
CA ASN A 97 8.28 -18.45 19.21
C ASN A 97 9.67 -18.27 19.85
N TYR A 98 10.66 -17.82 19.09
CA TYR A 98 11.98 -17.44 19.60
C TYR A 98 12.01 -16.02 20.16
N ILE A 99 11.10 -15.16 19.70
CA ILE A 99 10.87 -13.82 20.21
C ILE A 99 9.37 -13.53 20.29
N THR A 100 9.03 -12.45 20.97
CA THR A 100 7.66 -11.95 21.15
C THR A 100 7.41 -10.70 20.32
N SER A 101 6.13 -10.34 20.14
CA SER A 101 5.75 -9.10 19.46
C SER A 101 6.22 -7.85 20.21
N ALA A 102 6.33 -7.92 21.55
CA ALA A 102 6.88 -6.85 22.38
C ALA A 102 8.36 -6.60 22.08
N GLU A 103 9.17 -7.66 21.94
CA GLU A 103 10.59 -7.53 21.58
C GLU A 103 10.78 -6.92 20.18
N ILE A 104 9.93 -7.26 19.21
CA ILE A 104 9.93 -6.61 17.89
C ILE A 104 9.58 -5.13 18.04
N TYR A 105 8.53 -4.80 18.78
CA TYR A 105 8.14 -3.41 19.01
C TYR A 105 9.28 -2.61 19.62
N GLU A 106 9.89 -3.11 20.71
CA GLU A 106 10.98 -2.45 21.43
C GLU A 106 12.19 -2.24 20.52
N LYS A 107 12.61 -3.26 19.76
CA LYS A 107 13.72 -3.19 18.80
C LYS A 107 13.56 -2.07 17.78
N TYR A 108 12.33 -1.79 17.36
CA TYR A 108 12.00 -0.81 16.32
C TYR A 108 11.26 0.42 16.85
N SER A 109 11.25 0.64 18.16
CA SER A 109 10.51 1.74 18.81
C SER A 109 11.21 3.09 18.69
N VAL A 110 12.55 3.09 18.56
CA VAL A 110 13.40 4.29 18.50
C VAL A 110 13.55 4.88 17.09
N VAL A 111 12.93 4.25 16.09
CA VAL A 111 12.93 4.69 14.70
C VAL A 111 11.51 4.75 14.17
N TYR A 112 11.28 5.59 13.18
CA TYR A 112 9.95 5.92 12.65
C TYR A 112 9.77 5.45 11.22
N GLY A 113 8.56 5.01 10.89
CA GLY A 113 8.15 4.71 9.52
C GLY A 113 7.99 6.01 8.74
N ILE A 114 8.91 6.27 7.80
CA ILE A 114 8.93 7.48 6.99
C ILE A 114 9.05 7.07 5.53
N SER A 115 8.29 7.70 4.64
CA SER A 115 8.39 7.53 3.20
C SER A 115 8.83 8.80 2.50
N ARG A 116 9.46 8.64 1.33
CA ARG A 116 9.84 9.75 0.45
C ARG A 116 8.90 9.80 -0.74
N PHE A 117 8.28 10.94 -0.96
CA PHE A 117 7.39 11.18 -2.10
C PHE A 117 7.87 12.38 -2.90
N THR A 118 7.43 12.44 -4.17
CA THR A 118 7.67 13.55 -5.07
C THR A 118 6.50 14.53 -5.00
N VAL A 119 6.77 15.83 -5.08
CA VAL A 119 5.75 16.87 -5.24
C VAL A 119 5.26 16.84 -6.69
N SER A 120 4.31 15.96 -6.99
CA SER A 120 3.85 15.68 -8.35
C SER A 120 2.61 16.47 -8.77
N THR A 121 1.83 17.03 -7.83
CA THR A 121 0.57 17.72 -8.14
C THR A 121 0.52 19.17 -7.62
N PRO A 122 -0.24 20.07 -8.29
CA PRO A 122 -0.47 21.42 -7.80
C PRO A 122 -1.11 21.49 -6.41
N HIS A 123 -1.91 20.48 -6.03
CA HIS A 123 -2.49 20.41 -4.68
C HIS A 123 -1.41 20.21 -3.62
N LEU A 124 -0.44 19.33 -3.87
CA LEU A 124 0.71 19.11 -3.00
C LEU A 124 1.57 20.38 -2.89
N ILE A 125 1.86 21.06 -4.01
CA ILE A 125 2.63 22.31 -4.01
C ILE A 125 2.00 23.35 -3.08
N LYS A 126 0.67 23.50 -3.14
CA LYS A 126 -0.07 24.47 -2.29
C LYS A 126 0.11 24.21 -0.80
N ARG A 127 0.35 22.97 -0.37
CA ARG A 127 0.64 22.65 1.04
C ARG A 127 1.93 23.29 1.52
N PHE A 128 2.90 23.46 0.62
CA PHE A 128 4.17 24.09 0.93
C PHE A 128 4.15 25.62 0.83
N ASN A 129 3.03 26.24 0.44
CA ASN A 129 2.95 27.71 0.36
C ASN A 129 3.33 28.38 1.68
N THR A 130 2.86 27.84 2.82
CA THR A 130 3.19 28.36 4.15
C THR A 130 4.70 28.34 4.41
N ILE A 131 5.39 27.27 4.00
CA ILE A 131 6.86 27.15 4.16
C ILE A 131 7.61 28.00 3.13
N ASN A 132 7.07 28.14 1.92
CA ASN A 132 7.71 28.85 0.81
C ASN A 132 7.57 30.37 0.90
N ASN A 133 6.53 30.89 1.55
CA ASN A 133 6.22 32.33 1.58
C ASN A 133 7.37 33.19 2.12
N ASP A 134 8.10 32.71 3.12
CA ASP A 134 9.18 33.45 3.78
C ASP A 134 10.57 33.11 3.24
N ARG A 135 10.64 32.36 2.13
CA ARG A 135 11.91 31.85 1.58
C ARG A 135 12.24 32.44 0.20
N PRO A 136 13.53 32.75 -0.09
CA PRO A 136 13.98 33.04 -1.43
C PRO A 136 13.60 31.94 -2.42
N TYR A 137 13.34 32.29 -3.68
CA TYR A 137 12.88 31.33 -4.70
C TYR A 137 13.80 30.10 -4.84
N GLU A 138 15.10 30.25 -4.62
CA GLU A 138 16.07 29.15 -4.66
C GLU A 138 15.87 28.12 -3.54
N GLU A 139 15.34 28.53 -2.39
CA GLU A 139 15.08 27.70 -1.19
C GLU A 139 13.63 27.18 -1.10
N GLN A 140 12.77 27.57 -2.03
CA GLN A 140 11.39 27.12 -2.09
C GLN A 140 11.28 25.68 -2.61
N ILE A 141 10.32 24.94 -2.07
CA ILE A 141 9.92 23.62 -2.55
C ILE A 141 9.10 23.79 -3.83
N LYS A 142 9.60 23.21 -4.93
CA LYS A 142 9.06 23.35 -6.28
C LYS A 142 8.41 22.03 -6.74
N PRO A 143 7.62 22.06 -7.82
CA PRO A 143 7.23 20.84 -8.52
C PRO A 143 8.43 19.93 -8.76
N SER A 144 8.23 18.62 -8.61
CA SER A 144 9.25 17.58 -8.75
C SER A 144 10.35 17.54 -7.67
N ASN A 145 10.29 18.39 -6.64
CA ASN A 145 11.08 18.17 -5.42
C ASN A 145 10.54 16.96 -4.63
N PHE A 146 11.29 16.55 -3.60
CA PHE A 146 10.86 15.51 -2.68
C PHE A 146 10.37 16.08 -1.35
N PHE A 147 9.60 15.29 -0.61
CA PHE A 147 9.27 15.51 0.79
C PHE A 147 9.26 14.18 1.54
N TYR A 148 9.37 14.26 2.87
CA TYR A 148 9.18 13.12 3.74
C TYR A 148 7.77 13.14 4.34
N LEU A 149 7.17 11.96 4.42
CA LEU A 149 5.86 11.76 5.01
C LEU A 149 5.94 10.68 6.10
N GLY A 150 5.44 11.03 7.28
CA GLY A 150 5.16 10.12 8.38
C GLY A 150 3.76 9.54 8.31
N PHE A 151 3.58 8.38 8.94
CA PHE A 151 2.27 7.73 9.06
C PHE A 151 1.65 8.04 10.42
N SER A 152 0.32 8.04 10.46
CA SER A 152 -0.41 8.24 11.70
C SER A 152 -0.25 7.04 12.64
N VAL A 153 -0.05 7.33 13.93
CA VAL A 153 -0.07 6.34 15.01
C VAL A 153 -1.48 5.78 15.23
N ASN A 154 -2.52 6.62 15.09
CA ASN A 154 -3.90 6.29 15.45
C ASN A 154 -4.84 6.39 14.24
N LYS A 155 -5.61 5.33 13.97
CA LYS A 155 -6.63 5.32 12.92
C LYS A 155 -7.70 6.41 13.11
N ASN A 156 -7.95 6.84 14.35
CA ASN A 156 -9.01 7.79 14.69
C ASN A 156 -8.57 9.26 14.61
N ASN A 157 -7.28 9.56 14.70
CA ASN A 157 -6.75 10.92 14.64
C ASN A 157 -5.59 10.94 13.65
N SER A 158 -5.95 11.00 12.36
CA SER A 158 -5.07 10.64 11.26
C SER A 158 -4.06 11.73 10.88
N VAL A 159 -3.40 12.38 11.84
CA VAL A 159 -2.31 13.33 11.54
C VAL A 159 -1.26 12.64 10.69
N LYS A 160 -0.84 13.30 9.61
CA LYS A 160 0.15 12.78 8.67
C LYS A 160 1.28 13.78 8.54
N PRO A 161 2.35 13.62 9.35
CA PRO A 161 3.44 14.57 9.37
C PRO A 161 4.12 14.67 8.01
N LEU A 162 4.16 15.87 7.44
CA LEU A 162 4.85 16.18 6.19
C LEU A 162 5.95 17.18 6.48
N VAL A 163 7.17 16.85 6.06
CA VAL A 163 8.34 17.73 6.18
C VAL A 163 9.09 17.83 4.85
N PRO A 164 9.73 18.97 4.56
CA PRO A 164 10.58 19.12 3.39
C PRO A 164 11.66 18.02 3.33
N PHE A 165 12.01 17.59 2.13
CA PHE A 165 13.16 16.70 1.95
C PHE A 165 14.43 17.44 2.36
N GLY A 166 15.28 16.76 3.12
CA GLY A 166 16.48 17.36 3.70
C GLY A 166 17.37 16.30 4.35
N GLY A 167 17.98 16.66 5.48
CA GLY A 167 18.94 15.85 6.23
C GLY A 167 18.38 14.50 6.74
N ASN A 168 18.85 14.04 7.89
CA ASN A 168 18.45 12.72 8.38
C ASN A 168 16.94 12.68 8.71
N PRO A 169 16.12 11.87 8.00
CA PRO A 169 14.67 11.82 8.23
C PRO A 169 14.30 11.39 9.65
N GLN A 170 15.14 10.56 10.31
CA GLN A 170 14.91 10.14 11.70
C GLN A 170 15.19 11.25 12.73
N LYS A 171 15.81 12.37 12.32
CA LYS A 171 15.97 13.56 13.17
C LYS A 171 14.87 14.59 12.95
N LEU A 172 14.33 14.67 11.73
CA LEU A 172 13.27 15.62 11.36
C LEU A 172 11.95 15.35 12.09
N VAL A 173 11.78 14.18 12.70
CA VAL A 173 10.59 13.83 13.49
C VAL A 173 10.41 14.69 14.75
N TYR A 174 11.46 15.38 15.19
CA TYR A 174 11.44 16.28 16.35
C TYR A 174 11.20 17.75 15.97
N ASP A 175 11.27 18.07 14.68
CA ASP A 175 11.09 19.41 14.15
C ASP A 175 9.60 19.71 13.90
N GLU A 176 9.32 20.95 13.52
CA GLU A 176 7.99 21.34 13.04
C GLU A 176 7.67 20.64 11.70
N PHE A 177 6.41 20.25 11.55
CA PHE A 177 5.89 19.61 10.35
C PHE A 177 4.51 20.17 9.99
N ILE A 178 4.11 19.97 8.73
CA ILE A 178 2.74 20.27 8.28
C ILE A 178 1.92 18.98 8.40
N ASP A 179 0.75 19.02 9.02
CA ASP A 179 -0.21 17.91 8.86
C ASP A 179 -0.72 17.90 7.42
N TYR A 180 -0.41 16.83 6.68
CA TYR A 180 -0.83 16.66 5.29
C TYR A 180 -2.33 16.86 5.08
N ASN A 181 -3.17 16.46 6.03
CA ASN A 181 -4.62 16.53 5.83
C ASN A 181 -5.12 17.97 5.97
N THR A 182 -4.73 18.66 7.05
CA THR A 182 -5.27 19.99 7.39
C THR A 182 -4.42 21.17 6.91
N GLY A 183 -3.14 20.97 6.64
CA GLY A 183 -2.19 22.04 6.32
C GLY A 183 -1.70 22.84 7.53
N LYS A 184 -2.09 22.44 8.76
CA LYS A 184 -1.64 23.10 9.98
C LYS A 184 -0.20 22.72 10.30
N VAL A 185 0.58 23.69 10.76
CA VAL A 185 1.92 23.46 11.34
C VAL A 185 1.75 22.89 12.75
N MET A 186 2.47 21.82 13.03
CA MET A 186 2.45 21.05 14.28
C MET A 186 3.89 20.62 14.63
N GLN A 187 4.10 20.15 15.85
CA GLN A 187 5.37 19.60 16.32
C GLN A 187 5.08 18.42 17.25
N GLY A 188 6.04 17.50 17.36
CA GLY A 188 6.00 16.39 18.31
C GLY A 188 6.25 15.05 17.64
N CYS A 189 7.18 14.26 18.18
CA CYS A 189 7.49 12.94 17.64
C CYS A 189 6.35 11.93 17.88
N GLU A 190 5.45 12.21 18.81
CA GLU A 190 4.26 11.39 19.11
C GLU A 190 3.26 11.29 17.94
N TYR A 191 3.36 12.18 16.95
CA TYR A 191 2.56 12.12 15.72
C TYR A 191 3.17 11.21 14.65
N TRP A 192 4.42 10.81 14.83
CA TRP A 192 5.14 9.95 13.91
C TRP A 192 5.03 8.50 14.36
N LYS A 193 4.58 7.63 13.45
CA LYS A 193 4.45 6.20 13.74
C LYS A 193 5.81 5.53 13.91
N PRO A 194 6.09 4.90 15.07
CA PRO A 194 7.26 4.05 15.22
C PRO A 194 7.25 2.91 14.19
N LEU A 195 8.43 2.52 13.74
CA LEU A 195 8.56 1.43 12.78
C LEU A 195 8.05 0.10 13.37
N GLY A 196 8.21 -0.09 14.69
CA GLY A 196 7.64 -1.24 15.42
C GLY A 196 6.15 -1.44 15.16
N ASN A 197 5.32 -0.38 15.29
CA ASN A 197 3.89 -0.46 14.96
C ASN A 197 3.65 -0.85 13.51
N THR A 198 4.45 -0.29 12.59
CA THR A 198 4.33 -0.56 11.16
C THR A 198 4.64 -2.02 10.83
N ILE A 199 5.63 -2.60 11.49
CA ILE A 199 5.99 -4.03 11.33
C ILE A 199 4.90 -4.93 11.94
N LEU A 200 4.38 -4.61 13.13
CA LEU A 200 3.30 -5.39 13.73
C LEU A 200 2.04 -5.38 12.85
N GLU A 201 1.64 -4.22 12.34
CA GLU A 201 0.54 -4.13 11.37
C GLU A 201 0.84 -4.82 10.04
N TYR A 202 2.12 -4.91 9.66
CA TYR A 202 2.53 -5.65 8.48
C TYR A 202 2.29 -7.15 8.66
N ILE A 203 2.59 -7.68 9.86
CA ILE A 203 2.40 -9.08 10.27
C ILE A 203 0.92 -9.43 10.38
N ASP A 204 0.11 -8.55 10.97
CA ASP A 204 -1.33 -8.77 11.20
C ASP A 204 -2.21 -8.48 9.96
N HIS A 205 -1.60 -8.29 8.80
CA HIS A 205 -2.33 -7.92 7.60
C HIS A 205 -3.17 -9.08 7.06
N SER A 206 -4.50 -8.90 7.05
CA SER A 206 -5.43 -9.92 6.58
C SER A 206 -5.29 -10.25 5.08
N GLU A 207 -5.53 -11.51 4.74
CA GLU A 207 -5.76 -11.93 3.35
C GLU A 207 -7.24 -11.77 3.01
N TYR A 208 -7.55 -10.92 2.03
CA TYR A 208 -8.93 -10.57 1.65
C TYR A 208 -9.42 -11.32 0.40
N LYS A 209 -8.53 -12.00 -0.33
CA LYS A 209 -8.86 -12.67 -1.60
C LYS A 209 -9.29 -14.10 -1.43
N LEU A 210 -9.09 -14.67 -0.25
CA LEU A 210 -9.40 -16.06 0.09
C LEU A 210 -10.40 -16.10 1.24
N ASP A 211 -11.27 -17.10 1.25
CA ASP A 211 -12.15 -17.42 2.38
C ASP A 211 -11.57 -18.57 3.20
N GLY A 212 -11.76 -18.50 4.52
CA GLY A 212 -11.25 -19.48 5.48
C GLY A 212 -9.99 -19.00 6.22
N GLY A 213 -9.41 -19.89 7.02
CA GLY A 213 -8.19 -19.59 7.80
C GLY A 213 -7.14 -20.70 7.84
N ILE A 214 -7.55 -21.97 7.72
CA ILE A 214 -6.64 -23.13 7.77
C ILE A 214 -6.99 -24.10 6.64
N GLY A 215 -5.96 -24.68 6.02
CA GLY A 215 -6.10 -25.70 4.99
C GLY A 215 -6.20 -25.14 3.57
N GLN A 216 -6.91 -25.86 2.70
CA GLN A 216 -7.17 -25.37 1.34
C GLN A 216 -8.20 -24.25 1.40
N LEU A 217 -7.75 -23.03 1.09
CA LEU A 217 -8.61 -21.86 1.08
C LEU A 217 -9.24 -21.68 -0.30
N GLU A 218 -10.52 -21.33 -0.32
CA GLU A 218 -11.24 -21.02 -1.55
C GLU A 218 -11.11 -19.54 -1.88
N ARG A 219 -11.29 -19.20 -3.16
CA ARG A 219 -11.29 -17.80 -3.57
C ARG A 219 -12.53 -17.12 -3.01
N LYS A 220 -12.35 -15.96 -2.38
CA LYS A 220 -13.48 -15.19 -1.85
C LYS A 220 -14.43 -14.79 -2.97
N HIS A 221 -15.66 -15.28 -2.89
CA HIS A 221 -16.72 -14.88 -3.82
C HIS A 221 -17.29 -13.53 -3.37
N ILE A 222 -17.31 -12.57 -4.29
CA ILE A 222 -17.90 -11.27 -4.07
C ILE A 222 -19.17 -11.14 -4.89
N VAL A 223 -20.23 -10.62 -4.27
CA VAL A 223 -21.44 -10.22 -4.98
C VAL A 223 -21.24 -8.78 -5.42
N CYS A 224 -21.14 -8.58 -6.74
CA CYS A 224 -21.05 -7.25 -7.32
C CYS A 224 -22.44 -6.60 -7.34
N ASN A 225 -22.70 -5.68 -6.41
CA ASN A 225 -23.97 -4.95 -6.36
C ASN A 225 -24.04 -3.81 -7.38
N ASP A 226 -22.90 -3.22 -7.72
CA ASP A 226 -22.79 -2.13 -8.69
C ASP A 226 -21.43 -2.19 -9.38
N ILE A 227 -21.36 -1.63 -10.59
CA ILE A 227 -20.12 -1.48 -11.35
C ILE A 227 -19.75 0.01 -11.33
N GLN A 228 -18.64 0.33 -10.66
CA GLN A 228 -18.06 1.66 -10.68
C GLN A 228 -16.86 1.69 -11.63
N TYR A 229 -16.86 2.65 -12.56
CA TYR A 229 -15.69 2.92 -13.38
C TYR A 229 -14.73 3.77 -12.56
N ILE A 230 -13.63 3.14 -12.14
CA ILE A 230 -12.50 3.81 -11.50
C ILE A 230 -11.42 3.90 -12.57
N GLY A 231 -11.00 5.11 -12.92
CA GLY A 231 -9.88 5.31 -13.82
C GLY A 231 -8.60 4.71 -13.22
N LYS A 232 -7.75 4.08 -14.05
CA LYS A 232 -6.36 3.84 -13.67
C LYS A 232 -5.62 5.18 -13.76
N GLU A 233 -5.78 6.02 -12.74
CA GLU A 233 -5.01 7.26 -12.62
C GLU A 233 -3.59 6.87 -12.19
N ALA A 234 -2.79 6.33 -13.11
CA ALA A 234 -1.36 6.09 -12.88
C ALA A 234 -0.62 7.38 -12.47
N ASN A 235 -1.21 8.54 -12.75
CA ASN A 235 -0.68 9.86 -12.42
C ASN A 235 -0.87 10.27 -10.95
N ASN A 236 -1.76 9.59 -10.20
CA ASN A 236 -2.06 9.92 -8.79
C ASN A 236 -1.62 8.81 -7.81
N ILE A 237 -0.77 7.86 -8.25
CA ILE A 237 -0.26 6.77 -7.39
C ILE A 237 0.43 7.32 -6.14
N ASP A 238 1.14 8.45 -6.28
CA ASP A 238 1.76 9.13 -5.14
C ASP A 238 0.70 9.59 -4.13
N GLU A 239 -0.48 10.05 -4.57
CA GLU A 239 -1.57 10.45 -3.67
C GLU A 239 -2.29 9.25 -3.03
N GLU A 240 -2.35 8.08 -3.69
CA GLU A 240 -2.89 6.83 -3.11
C GLU A 240 -2.08 6.34 -1.91
N ALA A 241 -0.75 6.48 -1.95
CA ALA A 241 0.10 6.11 -0.83
C ALA A 241 -0.06 7.05 0.38
N ILE A 242 -0.51 8.27 0.13
CA ILE A 242 -0.58 9.36 1.11
C ILE A 242 -2.00 9.50 1.69
N SER A 243 -3.04 9.17 0.93
CA SER A 243 -4.44 9.33 1.32
C SER A 243 -5.25 8.07 1.06
N SER A 244 -6.06 7.65 2.03
CA SER A 244 -7.12 6.68 1.83
C SER A 244 -8.26 7.31 1.02
N PHE A 245 -8.06 7.47 -0.29
CA PHE A 245 -9.06 8.07 -1.15
C PHE A 245 -10.31 7.19 -1.25
N LYS A 246 -11.48 7.82 -1.20
CA LYS A 246 -12.70 7.25 -1.77
C LYS A 246 -12.49 7.18 -3.29
N PRO A 247 -12.85 6.08 -3.96
CA PRO A 247 -12.67 5.96 -5.41
C PRO A 247 -13.28 7.18 -6.13
N ILE A 248 -12.53 7.74 -7.09
CA ILE A 248 -13.06 8.79 -7.96
C ILE A 248 -14.08 8.14 -8.90
N GLU A 249 -15.37 8.42 -8.66
CA GLU A 249 -16.47 7.86 -9.44
C GLU A 249 -16.61 8.60 -10.78
N TYR A 250 -16.28 7.93 -11.88
CA TYR A 250 -16.62 8.43 -13.21
C TYR A 250 -18.02 7.97 -13.56
N LYS A 251 -19.01 8.86 -13.34
CA LYS A 251 -20.36 8.64 -13.87
C LYS A 251 -20.32 8.87 -15.37
N ASN A 252 -20.88 7.94 -16.14
CA ASN A 252 -21.06 8.13 -17.59
C ASN A 252 -21.97 9.35 -17.80
N ASN A 253 -21.37 10.52 -18.01
CA ASN A 253 -22.09 11.79 -18.09
C ASN A 253 -23.14 11.80 -19.19
N ASN A 254 -22.93 11.07 -20.29
CA ASN A 254 -23.91 10.98 -21.37
C ASN A 254 -25.13 10.17 -20.95
N GLN A 255 -24.93 9.03 -20.29
CA GLN A 255 -26.03 8.23 -19.76
C GLN A 255 -26.74 8.96 -18.62
N PHE A 256 -26.00 9.62 -17.74
CA PHE A 256 -26.56 10.41 -16.64
C PHE A 256 -27.39 11.60 -17.15
N LYS A 257 -26.93 12.30 -18.19
CA LYS A 257 -27.70 13.35 -18.87
C LYS A 257 -28.97 12.80 -19.53
N LYS A 258 -28.90 11.63 -20.19
CA LYS A 258 -30.10 10.97 -20.76
C LYS A 258 -31.10 10.64 -19.65
N ASP A 259 -30.64 10.01 -18.58
CA ASP A 259 -31.46 9.59 -17.46
C ASP A 259 -32.10 10.79 -16.75
N LEU A 260 -31.38 11.91 -16.56
CA LEU A 260 -31.93 13.15 -15.98
C LEU A 260 -33.08 13.75 -16.81
N ARG A 261 -33.09 13.51 -18.14
CA ARG A 261 -34.15 13.94 -19.05
C ARG A 261 -35.30 12.94 -19.12
N SER A 262 -35.02 11.64 -19.08
CA SER A 262 -36.01 10.59 -19.38
C SER A 262 -36.67 9.97 -18.14
N LEU A 263 -35.97 9.91 -17.01
CA LEU A 263 -36.48 9.25 -15.80
C LEU A 263 -37.21 10.23 -14.88
N ASN A 264 -38.21 9.70 -14.15
CA ASN A 264 -38.90 10.48 -13.13
C ASN A 264 -38.05 10.59 -11.84
N ASN A 265 -38.43 11.49 -10.95
CA ASN A 265 -37.64 11.76 -9.74
C ASN A 265 -37.50 10.54 -8.81
N LYS A 266 -38.49 9.63 -8.76
CA LYS A 266 -38.44 8.43 -7.91
C LYS A 266 -37.43 7.43 -8.48
N GLU A 267 -37.44 7.22 -9.78
CA GLU A 267 -36.49 6.36 -10.50
C GLU A 267 -35.06 6.89 -10.40
N LEU A 268 -34.87 8.21 -10.53
CA LEU A 268 -33.56 8.86 -10.35
C LEU A 268 -33.04 8.73 -8.92
N MET A 269 -33.91 8.90 -7.91
CA MET A 269 -33.53 8.71 -6.51
C MET A 269 -33.13 7.26 -6.23
N GLN A 270 -33.80 6.28 -6.86
CA GLN A 270 -33.49 4.87 -6.69
C GLN A 270 -32.20 4.46 -7.43
N LYS A 271 -32.04 4.90 -8.69
CA LYS A 271 -30.92 4.53 -9.56
C LYS A 271 -29.59 5.18 -9.16
N TYR A 272 -29.63 6.41 -8.67
CA TYR A 272 -28.43 7.18 -8.32
C TYR A 272 -28.33 7.53 -6.83
N HIS A 273 -29.20 6.94 -6.01
CA HIS A 273 -29.24 7.14 -4.55
C HIS A 273 -29.28 8.61 -4.13
N PHE A 274 -30.02 9.45 -4.87
CA PHE A 274 -30.19 10.85 -4.48
C PHE A 274 -31.01 10.95 -3.19
N LYS A 275 -30.45 11.61 -2.18
CA LYS A 275 -31.10 11.80 -0.88
C LYS A 275 -32.36 12.68 -0.94
N THR A 276 -32.41 13.63 -1.88
CA THR A 276 -33.52 14.60 -1.98
C THR A 276 -33.82 14.97 -3.43
N ARG A 277 -35.04 15.46 -3.67
CA ARG A 277 -35.44 16.04 -4.96
C ARG A 277 -34.65 17.31 -5.30
N SER A 278 -34.19 18.05 -4.29
CA SER A 278 -33.31 19.22 -4.47
C SER A 278 -31.95 18.86 -5.07
N HIS A 279 -31.41 17.67 -4.78
CA HIS A 279 -30.22 17.18 -5.47
C HIS A 279 -30.46 16.92 -6.96
N ILE A 280 -31.62 16.38 -7.33
CA ILE A 280 -31.98 16.17 -8.75
C ILE A 280 -32.10 17.51 -9.47
N LYS A 281 -32.73 18.51 -8.83
CA LYS A 281 -32.86 19.86 -9.39
C LYS A 281 -31.48 20.50 -9.63
N TYR A 282 -30.59 20.46 -8.64
CA TYR A 282 -29.21 20.95 -8.78
C TYR A 282 -28.50 20.37 -10.02
N TRP A 283 -28.64 19.06 -10.24
CA TRP A 283 -27.99 18.41 -11.38
C TRP A 283 -28.66 18.71 -12.73
N ARG A 284 -29.98 18.99 -12.76
CA ARG A 284 -30.64 19.49 -13.97
C ARG A 284 -30.14 20.89 -14.32
N ASP A 285 -30.16 21.81 -13.36
CA ASP A 285 -29.74 23.21 -13.54
C ASP A 285 -28.26 23.35 -13.90
N LYS A 286 -27.41 22.40 -13.46
CA LYS A 286 -25.97 22.42 -13.75
C LYS A 286 -25.61 21.85 -15.12
N LEU A 287 -26.44 20.96 -15.67
CA LEU A 287 -26.11 20.17 -16.87
C LEU A 287 -26.97 20.53 -18.10
N PHE A 288 -28.02 21.32 -17.92
CA PHE A 288 -28.95 21.84 -18.93
C PHE A 288 -29.28 23.29 -18.65
#